data_AF-A0A846NBM1-F1
#
_entry.id   AF-A0A846NBM1-F1
#
_cell.length_a   1.000
_cell.length_b   1.000
_cell.length_c   1.000
_cell.angle_alpha   90.00
_cell.angle_beta   90.00
_cell.angle_gamma   90.00
#
_symmetry.space_group_name_H-M   'P 1'
#
loop_
_entity.id
_entity.type
_entity.pdbx_description
1 polymer ?
#
loop_
_entity_poly.entity_id
_entity_poly.type
_entity_poly.pdbx_seq_one_letter_code
_entity_poly.pdbx_strand_id
1 'polypeptide(L)'
;MEIEGEKAGHKVRHTLTQRVYGLGADEKLDMFRTLGTARIFVAAPAIVAAKMSIKGDAERGVIAPERLDPIKFLKMMADIGTPVKFQETISKSMTIS
;
A
#
# COMPACT_ATOMS: atom_id res chain seq x y z
N MET A 1 5.79 -8.24 -3.72
CA MET A 1 4.73 -9.03 -4.38
C MET A 1 4.91 -8.87 -5.87
N GLU A 2 4.75 -9.94 -6.64
CA GLU A 2 4.84 -9.89 -8.11
C GLU A 2 3.52 -10.38 -8.69
N ILE A 3 3.00 -9.67 -9.68
CA ILE A 3 1.79 -10.02 -10.41
C ILE A 3 2.14 -10.03 -11.89
N GLU A 4 1.83 -11.13 -12.57
CA GLU A 4 1.94 -11.25 -14.01
C GLU A 4 0.55 -11.13 -14.64
N GLY A 5 0.49 -10.52 -15.81
CA GLY A 5 -0.76 -10.36 -16.55
C GLY A 5 -0.53 -10.02 -18.02
N GLU A 6 -1.63 -9.76 -18.71
CA GLU A 6 -1.63 -9.32 -20.10
C GLU A 6 -2.37 -7.98 -20.21
N LYS A 7 -1.75 -7.00 -20.87
CA LYS A 7 -2.37 -5.70 -21.15
C LYS A 7 -2.13 -5.33 -22.61
N ALA A 8 -3.23 -5.16 -23.35
CA ALA A 8 -3.21 -4.85 -24.79
C ALA A 8 -2.34 -5.81 -25.62
N GLY A 9 -2.47 -7.13 -25.41
CA GLY A 9 -1.73 -8.15 -26.15
C GLY A 9 -0.27 -8.34 -25.73
N HIS A 10 0.16 -7.70 -24.64
CA HIS A 10 1.53 -7.78 -24.16
C HIS A 10 1.58 -8.36 -22.75
N LYS A 11 2.50 -9.30 -22.51
CA LYS A 11 2.84 -9.75 -21.17
C LYS A 11 3.40 -8.58 -20.37
N VAL A 12 2.81 -8.34 -19.21
CA VAL A 12 3.24 -7.33 -18.25
C VAL A 12 3.50 -8.02 -16.92
N ARG A 13 4.62 -7.68 -16.29
CA ARG A 13 4.91 -8.02 -14.90
C ARG A 13 4.86 -6.74 -14.08
N HIS A 14 4.07 -6.73 -13.02
CA HIS A 14 4.00 -5.68 -12.01
C HIS A 14 4.66 -6.19 -10.73
N THR A 15 5.75 -5.56 -10.32
CA THR A 15 6.38 -5.82 -9.03
C THR A 15 6.01 -4.72 -8.06
N LEU A 16 5.40 -5.09 -6.94
CA LEU A 16 5.14 -4.23 -5.79
C LEU A 16 6.22 -4.48 -4.73
N THR A 17 7.13 -3.53 -4.58
CA THR A 17 8.17 -3.58 -3.54
C THR A 17 7.76 -2.67 -2.39
N GLN A 18 7.47 -3.26 -1.23
CA GLN A 18 7.23 -2.51 0.01
C GLN A 18 8.53 -2.46 0.82
N ARG A 19 9.15 -1.27 0.95
CA ARG A 19 10.39 -1.09 1.73
C ARG A 19 10.15 -1.05 3.25
N VAL A 20 9.43 -2.01 3.81
CA VAL A 20 9.13 -2.04 5.25
C VAL A 20 10.35 -2.46 6.08
N TYR A 21 11.20 -3.33 5.52
CA TYR A 21 12.47 -3.74 6.15
C TYR A 21 13.62 -2.76 5.91
N GLY A 22 13.40 -1.76 5.06
CA GLY A 22 14.40 -0.74 4.70
C GLY A 22 14.26 0.57 5.48
N LEU A 23 13.38 0.64 6.47
CA LEU A 23 13.24 1.85 7.28
C LEU A 23 14.44 2.03 8.20
N GLY A 24 15.02 3.24 8.14
CA GLY A 24 16.07 3.66 9.05
C GLY A 24 15.60 3.70 10.50
N ALA A 25 16.54 3.75 11.44
CA ALA A 25 16.22 3.85 12.86
C ALA A 25 15.35 5.08 13.17
N ASP A 26 15.64 6.21 12.53
CA ASP A 26 14.89 7.45 12.71
C ASP A 26 13.45 7.36 12.19
N GLU A 27 13.25 6.78 11.00
CA GLU A 27 11.91 6.55 10.44
C GLU A 27 11.08 5.60 11.32
N LYS A 28 11.71 4.56 11.88
CA LYS A 28 11.05 3.65 12.83
C LYS A 28 10.67 4.36 14.13
N LEU A 29 11.55 5.21 14.65
CA LEU A 29 11.29 5.97 15.88
C LEU A 29 10.16 7.00 15.68
N ASP A 30 10.15 7.69 14.55
CA ASP A 30 9.09 8.66 14.22
C ASP A 30 7.72 7.97 14.07
N MET A 31 7.69 6.83 13.39
CA MET A 31 6.48 6.01 13.28
C MET A 31 6.04 5.45 14.64
N PHE A 32 6.98 5.06 15.50
CA PHE A 32 6.66 4.63 16.87
C PHE A 32 6.03 5.77 17.67
N ARG A 33 6.57 6.99 17.57
CA ARG A 33 6.00 8.17 18.25
C ARG A 33 4.60 8.50 17.74
N THR A 34 4.36 8.33 16.43
CA THR A 34 3.07 8.61 15.80
C THR A 34 2.01 7.55 16.10
N LEU A 35 2.39 6.26 16.08
CA LEU A 35 1.45 5.14 16.20
C LEU A 35 1.41 4.51 17.59
N GLY A 36 2.38 4.82 18.45
CA GLY A 36 2.55 4.22 19.78
C GLY A 36 3.01 2.75 19.75
N THR A 37 3.46 2.22 18.61
CA THR A 37 3.83 0.82 18.48
C THR A 37 4.87 0.56 17.40
N ALA A 38 5.72 -0.45 17.63
CA ALA A 38 6.67 -0.94 16.64
C ALA A 38 6.01 -1.82 15.57
N ARG A 39 4.76 -2.27 15.79
CA ARG A 39 3.96 -3.03 14.80
C ARG A 39 3.32 -2.11 13.77
N ILE A 40 4.15 -1.26 13.15
CA ILE A 40 3.75 -0.21 12.21
C ILE A 40 2.90 -0.78 11.06
N PHE A 41 3.28 -1.95 10.53
CA PHE A 41 2.59 -2.63 9.43
C PHE A 41 1.19 -3.17 9.78
N VAL A 42 0.83 -3.21 11.06
CA VAL A 42 -0.52 -3.58 11.52
C VAL A 42 -1.29 -2.32 11.90
N ALA A 43 -0.66 -1.45 12.69
CA ALA A 43 -1.32 -0.28 13.24
C ALA A 43 -1.69 0.76 12.16
N ALA A 44 -0.75 1.09 11.26
CA ALA A 44 -1.00 2.05 10.20
C ALA A 44 -2.22 1.68 9.32
N PRO A 45 -2.28 0.48 8.70
CA PRO A 45 -3.43 0.12 7.87
C PRO A 45 -4.73 0.01 8.67
N ALA A 46 -4.68 -0.47 9.92
CA ALA A 46 -5.88 -0.54 10.76
C ALA A 46 -6.45 0.85 11.08
N ILE A 47 -5.59 1.81 11.44
CA ILE A 47 -5.98 3.19 11.74
C ILE A 47 -6.56 3.86 10.49
N VAL A 48 -5.94 3.68 9.32
CA VAL A 48 -6.45 4.26 8.07
C VAL A 48 -7.80 3.65 7.69
N ALA A 49 -7.94 2.33 7.73
CA ALA A 49 -9.21 1.65 7.44
C ALA A 49 -10.33 2.10 8.40
N ALA A 50 -10.01 2.24 9.70
CA ALA A 50 -10.95 2.78 10.68
C ALA A 50 -11.35 4.23 10.37
N LYS A 51 -10.37 5.11 10.02
CA LYS A 51 -10.64 6.49 9.62
C LYS A 51 -11.52 6.57 8.37
N MET A 52 -11.27 5.73 7.37
CA MET A 52 -12.10 5.65 6.16
C MET A 52 -13.53 5.22 6.51
N SER A 53 -13.68 4.21 7.37
CA SER A 53 -14.99 3.73 7.83
C SER A 53 -15.78 4.82 8.55
N ILE A 54 -15.13 5.55 9.46
CA ILE A 54 -15.77 6.65 10.21
C ILE A 54 -16.19 7.80 9.30
N LYS A 55 -15.39 8.12 8.27
CA LYS A 55 -15.68 9.20 7.30
C LYS A 55 -16.75 8.83 6.28
N GLY A 56 -17.19 7.58 6.23
CA GLY A 56 -18.11 7.09 5.19
C GLY A 56 -17.43 6.81 3.85
N ASP A 57 -16.10 6.65 3.86
CA ASP A 57 -15.28 6.34 2.69
C ASP A 57 -15.16 4.82 2.43
N ALA A 58 -15.90 4.01 3.18
CA ALA A 58 -15.99 2.56 3.05
C ALA A 58 -17.45 2.12 3.08
N GLU A 59 -17.75 1.00 2.43
CA GLU A 59 -19.07 0.37 2.49
C GLU A 59 -19.46 0.03 3.95
N ARG A 60 -20.75 0.10 4.27
CA ARG A 60 -21.26 -0.26 5.60
C ARG A 60 -21.38 -1.77 5.75
N GLY A 61 -21.23 -2.25 6.98
CA GLY A 61 -21.37 -3.66 7.34
C GLY A 61 -20.02 -4.35 7.52
N VAL A 62 -20.02 -5.69 7.50
CA VAL A 62 -18.79 -6.48 7.57
C VAL A 62 -18.15 -6.47 6.18
N ILE A 63 -17.01 -5.81 6.06
CA ILE A 63 -16.28 -5.67 4.79
C ILE A 63 -14.89 -6.28 4.90
N ALA A 64 -14.42 -6.79 3.76
CA ALA A 64 -13.03 -7.19 3.58
C ALA A 64 -12.19 -5.99 3.06
N PRO A 65 -10.87 -5.97 3.26
CA PRO A 65 -10.00 -4.87 2.84
C PRO A 65 -10.08 -4.54 1.34
N GLU A 66 -10.37 -5.52 0.49
CA GLU A 66 -10.52 -5.38 -0.96
C GLU A 66 -11.72 -4.51 -1.36
N ARG A 67 -12.63 -4.23 -0.42
CA ARG A 67 -13.77 -3.33 -0.62
C ARG A 67 -13.45 -1.86 -0.33
N LEU A 68 -12.25 -1.55 0.17
CA LEU A 68 -11.79 -0.17 0.34
C LEU A 68 -11.33 0.41 -1.00
N ASP A 69 -11.51 1.71 -1.20
CA ASP A 69 -10.84 2.42 -2.31
C ASP A 69 -9.32 2.35 -2.10
N PRO A 70 -8.58 1.64 -2.97
CA PRO A 70 -7.16 1.41 -2.76
C PRO A 70 -6.35 2.69 -2.90
N ILE A 71 -6.73 3.61 -3.80
CA ILE A 71 -5.98 4.85 -4.02
C ILE A 71 -6.14 5.78 -2.82
N LYS A 72 -7.36 5.90 -2.30
CA LYS A 72 -7.63 6.73 -1.13
C LYS A 72 -6.96 6.17 0.13
N PHE A 73 -7.02 4.85 0.31
CA PHE A 73 -6.33 4.17 1.40
C PHE A 73 -4.82 4.44 1.38
N LEU A 74 -4.18 4.29 0.22
CA LEU A 74 -2.74 4.50 0.08
C LEU A 74 -2.32 5.96 0.29
N LYS A 75 -3.13 6.92 -0.19
CA LYS A 75 -2.91 8.35 0.10
C LYS A 75 -2.97 8.64 1.60
N MET A 76 -4.00 8.15 2.28
CA MET A 76 -4.15 8.34 3.72
C MET A 76 -3.03 7.66 4.53
N MET A 77 -2.53 6.52 4.05
CA MET A 77 -1.33 5.88 4.63
C MET A 77 -0.10 6.77 4.51
N ALA A 78 0.11 7.41 3.35
CA ALA A 78 1.20 8.36 3.15
C ALA A 78 1.04 9.62 4.03
N ASP A 79 -0.19 10.14 4.16
CA ASP A 79 -0.50 11.35 4.95
C ASP A 79 -0.18 11.18 6.45
N ILE A 80 -0.28 9.96 6.99
CA ILE A 80 0.10 9.67 8.39
C ILE A 80 1.59 9.37 8.56
N GLY A 81 2.41 9.71 7.55
CA GLY A 81 3.86 9.51 7.58
C GLY A 81 4.29 8.08 7.30
N THR A 82 3.37 7.16 6.93
CA THR A 82 3.79 5.81 6.60
C THR A 82 4.68 5.89 5.35
N PRO A 83 5.89 5.34 5.38
CA PRO A 83 6.82 5.35 4.25
C PRO A 83 6.38 4.33 3.20
N VAL A 84 5.23 4.60 2.58
CA VAL A 84 4.68 3.76 1.51
C VAL A 84 5.30 4.18 0.20
N LYS A 85 6.53 3.72 -0.02
CA LYS A 85 7.19 3.86 -1.32
C LYS A 85 6.74 2.70 -2.19
N PHE A 86 5.80 2.96 -3.09
CA PHE A 86 5.46 2.04 -4.16
C PHE A 86 6.36 2.31 -5.33
N GLN A 87 7.09 1.28 -5.74
CA GLN A 87 7.78 1.28 -7.02
C GLN A 87 7.04 0.30 -7.91
N GLU A 88 6.36 0.81 -8.93
CA GLU A 88 5.82 -0.01 -10.00
C GLU A 88 6.92 -0.15 -11.07
N THR A 89 7.27 -1.38 -11.42
CA THR A 89 8.11 -1.67 -12.59
C THR A 89 7.25 -2.44 -13.59
N ILE A 90 7.15 -1.92 -14.82
CA ILE A 90 6.46 -2.57 -15.93
C ILE A 90 7.51 -3.07 -16.91
N SER A 91 7.64 -4.38 -17.03
CA SER A 91 8.49 -5.01 -18.03
C SER A 91 7.64 -5.51 -19.21
N LYS A 92 8.02 -5.13 -20.43
CA LYS A 92 7.35 -5.54 -21.67
C LYS A 92 8.32 -6.35 -22.54
N SER A 93 7.97 -7.60 -22.85
CA SER A 93 8.72 -8.41 -23.83
C SER A 93 8.13 -8.20 -25.23
N MET A 94 8.95 -7.81 -26.20
CA MET A 94 8.54 -7.71 -27.62
C MET A 94 9.44 -8.59 -28.48
N THR A 95 8.82 -9.39 -29.35
CA THR A 95 9.52 -10.14 -30.41
C THR A 95 9.33 -9.35 -31.70
N ILE A 96 10.43 -8.92 -32.32
CA ILE A 96 10.42 -8.30 -33.65
C ILE A 96 10.85 -9.39 -34.64
N SER A 97 10.03 -9.62 -35.66
CA SER A 97 10.26 -10.55 -36.76
C SER A 97 10.52 -9.79 -38.05
#